data_AF-A0A4V0I8G9-F1
#
_entry.id   AF-A0A4V0I8G9-F1
#
_cell.length_a   1.000
_cell.length_b   1.000
_cell.length_c   1.000
_cell.angle_alpha   90.00
_cell.angle_beta   90.00
_cell.angle_gamma   90.00
#
_symmetry.space_group_name_H-M   'P 1'
#
loop_
_entity.id
_entity.type
_entity.pdbx_description
1 polymer ?
#
loop_
_entity_poly.entity_id
_entity_poly.type
_entity_poly.pdbx_seq_one_letter_code
_entity_poly.pdbx_strand_id
1 'polypeptide(L)'
;MLEGRDVSRTDVLLDLGVAAGAEPAAFEAALQGPEATAAFRDDLTEARYREVRRFPTLVLHRSGPMGLVLVGCRPYEALEEAVTRIAPDLQPRRLEGAAGLAQYAADWGRVTAHELAANFGIAFGRVPGD
;
A
#
# COMPACT_ATOMS: atom_id res chain seq x y z
N MET A 1 -4.35 1.48 14.37
CA MET A 1 -3.40 2.60 14.24
C MET A 1 -2.26 2.35 15.21
N LEU A 2 -1.00 2.50 14.80
CA LEU A 2 0.14 2.24 15.68
C LEU A 2 0.34 3.35 16.73
N GLU A 3 0.12 4.61 16.36
CA GLU A 3 0.37 5.78 17.23
C GLU A 3 -0.90 6.54 17.62
N GLY A 4 -2.07 6.18 17.07
CA GLY A 4 -3.36 6.81 17.39
C GLY A 4 -3.46 8.32 17.09
N ARG A 5 -2.55 8.87 16.26
CA ARG A 5 -2.53 10.29 15.89
C ARG A 5 -3.76 10.68 15.07
N ASP A 6 -4.29 11.88 15.31
CA ASP A 6 -5.40 12.44 14.54
C ASP A 6 -4.91 12.99 13.18
N VAL A 7 -5.03 12.16 12.15
CA VAL A 7 -4.62 12.48 10.78
C VAL A 7 -5.60 13.37 10.02
N SER A 8 -6.64 13.92 10.68
CA SER A 8 -7.48 14.97 10.10
C SER A 8 -6.91 16.37 10.31
N ARG A 9 -5.94 16.53 11.22
CA ARG A 9 -5.33 17.83 11.54
C ARG A 9 -4.19 18.18 10.59
N THR A 10 -4.17 19.43 10.13
CA THR A 10 -3.14 19.94 9.21
C THR A 10 -1.74 19.81 9.77
N ASP A 11 -1.51 20.17 11.04
CA ASP A 11 -0.19 20.08 11.66
C ASP A 11 0.34 18.64 11.71
N VAL A 12 -0.52 17.68 12.03
CA VAL A 12 -0.20 16.25 11.99
C VAL A 12 0.16 15.81 10.56
N LEU A 13 -0.57 16.27 9.55
CA LEU A 13 -0.30 15.95 8.14
C LEU A 13 1.02 16.55 7.68
N LEU A 14 1.34 17.80 8.06
CA LEU A 14 2.62 18.45 7.74
C LEU A 14 3.79 17.68 8.33
N ASP A 15 3.72 17.29 9.61
CA ASP A 15 4.73 16.47 10.26
C ASP A 15 4.95 15.14 9.54
N LEU A 16 3.85 14.49 9.11
CA LEU A 16 3.90 13.23 8.37
C LEU A 16 4.50 13.42 6.97
N GLY A 17 4.18 14.52 6.28
CA GLY A 17 4.75 14.85 4.97
C GLY A 17 6.27 15.00 5.05
N VAL A 18 6.78 15.73 6.05
CA VAL A 18 8.23 15.87 6.27
C VAL A 18 8.87 14.53 6.61
N ALA A 19 8.24 13.72 7.49
CA ALA A 19 8.73 12.39 7.81
C ALA A 19 8.75 11.44 6.60
N ALA A 20 7.86 11.65 5.63
CA ALA A 20 7.82 10.93 4.36
C ALA A 20 8.80 11.49 3.30
N GLY A 21 9.56 12.55 3.62
CA GLY A 21 10.56 13.14 2.74
C GLY A 21 10.04 14.25 1.81
N ALA A 22 8.82 14.75 2.04
CA ALA A 22 8.32 15.90 1.31
C ALA A 22 9.01 17.20 1.75
N GLU A 23 9.19 18.14 0.82
CA GLU A 23 9.67 19.48 1.15
C GLU A 23 8.55 20.26 1.86
N PRO A 24 8.78 20.81 3.08
CA PRO A 24 7.72 21.37 3.91
C PRO A 24 6.86 22.44 3.22
N ALA A 25 7.47 23.44 2.58
CA ALA A 25 6.74 24.57 2.02
C ALA A 25 5.92 24.16 0.79
N ALA A 26 6.48 23.33 -0.08
CA ALA A 26 5.80 22.77 -1.24
C ALA A 26 4.65 21.84 -0.83
N PHE A 27 4.84 21.02 0.20
CA PHE A 27 3.78 20.14 0.70
C PHE A 27 2.64 20.94 1.33
N GLU A 28 2.95 21.95 2.14
CA GLU A 28 1.93 22.84 2.73
C GLU A 28 1.13 23.57 1.64
N ALA A 29 1.82 24.13 0.65
CA ALA A 29 1.18 24.81 -0.48
C ALA A 29 0.29 23.85 -1.29
N ALA A 30 0.77 22.62 -1.57
CA ALA A 30 -0.01 21.62 -2.28
C ALA A 30 -1.24 21.14 -1.48
N LEU A 31 -1.08 20.94 -0.17
CA LEU A 31 -2.16 20.48 0.71
C LEU A 31 -3.33 21.47 0.78
N GLN A 32 -3.04 22.77 0.74
CA GLN A 32 -4.05 23.85 0.73
C GLN A 32 -4.47 24.27 -0.68
N GLY A 33 -3.79 23.76 -1.72
CA GLY A 33 -4.02 24.13 -3.11
C GLY A 33 -5.30 23.53 -3.70
N PRO A 34 -5.94 24.20 -4.67
CA PRO A 34 -7.08 23.64 -5.38
C PRO A 34 -6.74 22.33 -6.12
N GLU A 35 -5.48 22.11 -6.48
CA GLU A 35 -4.98 20.92 -7.17
C GLU A 35 -5.17 19.65 -6.34
N ALA A 36 -4.94 19.69 -5.02
CA ALA A 36 -5.15 18.53 -4.16
C ALA A 36 -6.64 18.13 -4.10
N THR A 37 -7.53 19.13 -4.06
CA THR A 37 -8.98 18.89 -4.08
C THR A 37 -9.44 18.35 -5.45
N ALA A 38 -8.88 18.86 -6.54
CA ALA A 38 -9.16 18.38 -7.88
C ALA A 38 -8.70 16.92 -8.04
N ALA A 39 -7.46 16.60 -7.70
CA ALA A 39 -6.91 15.25 -7.75
C ALA A 39 -7.75 14.27 -6.91
N PHE A 40 -8.18 14.67 -5.70
CA PHE A 40 -9.05 13.83 -4.88
C PHE A 40 -10.43 13.57 -5.53
N ARG A 41 -11.01 14.58 -6.20
CA ARG A 41 -12.29 14.41 -6.92
C ARG A 41 -12.14 13.52 -8.15
N ASP A 42 -11.00 13.58 -8.82
CA ASP A 42 -10.69 12.72 -9.95
C ASP A 42 -10.58 11.26 -9.50
N ASP A 43 -9.91 11.00 -8.38
CA ASP A 43 -9.85 9.65 -7.76
C ASP A 43 -11.24 9.12 -7.39
N LEU A 44 -12.12 9.97 -6.82
CA LEU A 44 -13.50 9.59 -6.51
C LEU A 44 -14.33 9.30 -7.78
N THR A 45 -14.12 10.09 -8.83
CA THR A 45 -14.78 9.90 -10.13
C THR A 45 -14.35 8.58 -10.75
N GLU A 46 -13.06 8.30 -10.70
CA GLU A 46 -12.46 7.08 -11.22
C GLU A 46 -12.93 5.83 -10.45
N ALA A 47 -12.99 5.90 -9.12
CA ALA A 47 -13.54 4.83 -8.30
C ALA A 47 -15.01 4.53 -8.66
N ARG A 48 -15.82 5.56 -8.92
CA ARG A 48 -17.22 5.41 -9.36
C ARG A 48 -17.30 4.82 -10.77
N TYR A 49 -16.47 5.28 -11.70
CA TYR A 49 -16.41 4.77 -13.07
C TYR A 49 -16.07 3.28 -13.10
N ARG A 50 -15.17 2.83 -12.22
CA ARG A 50 -14.82 1.41 -12.04
C ARG A 50 -15.79 0.62 -11.16
N GLU A 51 -16.93 1.20 -10.78
CA GLU A 51 -17.93 0.59 -9.89
C GLU A 51 -17.37 0.09 -8.54
N VAL A 52 -16.32 0.73 -8.02
CA VAL A 52 -15.75 0.38 -6.71
C VAL A 52 -16.74 0.79 -5.61
N ARG A 53 -17.40 -0.21 -5.01
CA ARG A 53 -18.41 -0.02 -3.97
C ARG A 53 -17.92 -0.31 -2.55
N ARG A 54 -16.75 -0.95 -2.41
CA ARG A 54 -16.17 -1.37 -1.12
C ARG A 54 -14.66 -1.22 -1.15
N PHE A 55 -14.05 -1.03 0.00
CA PHE A 55 -12.60 -0.94 0.15
C PHE A 55 -12.07 -2.02 1.13
N PRO A 56 -10.83 -2.51 0.93
CA PRO A 56 -9.99 -2.27 -0.24
C PRO A 56 -10.53 -3.01 -1.49
N THR A 57 -10.30 -2.45 -2.68
CA THR A 57 -10.56 -3.11 -3.97
C THR A 57 -9.33 -2.98 -4.86
N LEU A 58 -8.89 -4.08 -5.46
CA LEU A 58 -7.80 -4.11 -6.43
C LEU A 58 -8.34 -4.45 -7.81
N VAL A 59 -8.11 -3.55 -8.77
CA VAL A 59 -8.45 -3.76 -10.18
C VAL A 59 -7.17 -4.10 -10.93
N LEU A 60 -7.10 -5.31 -11.48
CA LEU A 60 -5.98 -5.80 -12.26
C LEU A 60 -6.35 -5.78 -13.74
N HIS A 61 -5.49 -5.19 -14.56
CA HIS A 61 -5.64 -5.20 -16.01
C HIS A 61 -4.28 -5.44 -16.68
N ARG A 62 -4.32 -6.09 -17.83
CA ARG A 62 -3.20 -6.18 -18.78
C ARG A 62 -3.73 -5.81 -20.16
N SER A 63 -2.87 -5.37 -21.06
CA SER A 63 -3.23 -5.08 -22.46
C SER A 63 -4.03 -6.25 -23.05
N GLY A 64 -5.35 -6.09 -23.16
CA GLY A 64 -6.28 -7.17 -23.50
C GLY A 64 -7.68 -6.96 -22.88
N PRO A 65 -8.65 -7.82 -23.22
CA PRO A 65 -10.05 -7.65 -22.81
C PRO A 65 -10.35 -8.12 -21.38
N MET A 66 -9.41 -8.80 -20.71
CA MET A 66 -9.63 -9.40 -19.40
C MET A 66 -9.07 -8.52 -18.28
N GLY A 67 -9.97 -7.90 -17.52
CA GLY A 67 -9.68 -7.31 -16.21
C GLY A 67 -10.24 -8.19 -15.09
N LEU A 68 -9.56 -8.23 -13.94
CA LEU A 68 -10.05 -8.89 -12.73
C LEU A 68 -10.21 -7.86 -11.62
N VAL A 69 -11.22 -8.06 -10.78
CA VAL A 69 -11.47 -7.23 -9.59
C VAL A 69 -11.45 -8.11 -8.36
N LEU A 70 -10.60 -7.77 -7.39
CA LEU A 70 -10.54 -8.38 -6.07
C LEU A 70 -11.13 -7.40 -5.05
N VAL A 71 -12.15 -7.82 -4.31
CA VAL A 71 -12.83 -6.99 -3.31
C VAL A 71 -12.58 -7.54 -1.91
N GLY A 72 -12.18 -6.65 -1.00
CA GLY A 72 -11.90 -6.93 0.40
C GLY A 72 -10.44 -7.33 0.69
N CYS A 73 -10.11 -7.49 1.96
CA CYS A 73 -8.83 -8.04 2.38
C CYS A 73 -8.81 -9.54 2.09
N ARG A 74 -8.01 -9.95 1.09
CA ARG A 74 -7.88 -11.34 0.65
C ARG A 74 -6.50 -11.87 1.05
N PRO A 75 -6.36 -13.18 1.28
CA PRO A 75 -5.06 -13.78 1.53
C PRO A 75 -4.17 -13.67 0.27
N TYR A 76 -2.85 -13.74 0.46
CA TYR A 76 -1.87 -13.46 -0.60
C TYR A 76 -2.02 -14.41 -1.80
N GLU A 77 -2.40 -15.65 -1.56
CA GLU A 77 -2.60 -16.68 -2.59
C GLU A 77 -3.70 -16.26 -3.58
N ALA A 78 -4.73 -15.55 -3.12
CA ALA A 78 -5.79 -15.04 -3.99
C ALA A 78 -5.29 -13.94 -4.94
N LEU A 79 -4.27 -13.16 -4.52
CA LEU A 79 -3.59 -12.20 -5.38
C LEU A 79 -2.70 -12.93 -6.39
N GLU A 80 -1.90 -13.92 -5.94
CA GLU A 80 -1.06 -14.73 -6.84
C GLU A 80 -1.89 -15.38 -7.95
N GLU A 81 -3.00 -16.03 -7.60
CA GLU A 81 -3.92 -16.62 -8.58
C GLU A 81 -4.46 -15.59 -9.59
N ALA A 82 -4.85 -14.39 -9.11
CA ALA A 82 -5.39 -13.35 -9.98
C ALA A 82 -4.32 -12.82 -10.95
N VAL A 83 -3.08 -12.64 -10.47
CA VAL A 83 -1.94 -12.24 -11.30
C VAL A 83 -1.64 -13.32 -12.33
N THR A 84 -1.58 -14.60 -11.95
CA THR A 84 -1.34 -15.71 -12.89
C THR A 84 -2.40 -15.79 -13.98
N ARG A 85 -3.68 -15.52 -13.67
CA ARG A 85 -4.75 -15.52 -14.68
C ARG A 85 -4.58 -14.43 -15.74
N ILE A 86 -4.18 -13.23 -15.33
CA ILE A 86 -4.02 -12.07 -16.26
C ILE A 86 -2.63 -12.08 -16.94
N ALA A 87 -1.62 -12.60 -16.26
CA ALA A 87 -0.23 -12.55 -16.69
C ALA A 87 0.52 -13.83 -16.32
N PRO A 88 0.22 -14.96 -17.00
CA PRO A 88 0.79 -16.27 -16.68
C PRO A 88 2.30 -16.38 -16.94
N ASP A 89 2.85 -15.45 -17.70
CA ASP A 89 4.28 -15.33 -18.02
C ASP A 89 5.08 -14.58 -16.94
N LEU A 90 4.43 -13.89 -16.00
CA LEU A 90 5.13 -13.25 -14.90
C LEU A 90 5.67 -14.30 -13.92
N GLN A 91 6.92 -14.12 -13.52
CA GLN A 91 7.57 -14.93 -12.49
C GLN A 91 7.72 -14.10 -11.21
N PRO A 92 7.32 -14.64 -10.04
CA PRO A 92 7.54 -13.97 -8.77
C PRO A 92 9.03 -13.72 -8.52
N ARG A 93 9.39 -12.49 -8.13
CA ARG A 93 10.74 -12.19 -7.63
C ARG A 93 10.70 -12.21 -6.10
N ARG A 94 11.41 -13.15 -5.49
CA ARG A 94 11.53 -13.24 -4.02
C ARG A 94 12.91 -12.75 -3.58
N LEU A 95 12.93 -11.97 -2.50
CA LEU A 95 14.16 -11.66 -1.78
C LEU A 95 14.40 -12.80 -0.79
N GLU A 96 15.60 -13.37 -0.76
CA GLU A 96 15.90 -14.56 0.04
C GLU A 96 17.01 -14.32 1.05
N GLY A 97 16.95 -15.10 2.13
CA GLY A 97 17.97 -15.14 3.17
C GLY A 97 18.15 -13.83 3.95
N ALA A 98 19.20 -13.81 4.76
CA ALA A 98 19.52 -12.66 5.61
C ALA A 98 19.83 -11.39 4.81
N ALA A 99 20.46 -11.53 3.64
CA ALA A 99 20.76 -10.40 2.76
C ALA A 99 19.48 -9.77 2.19
N GLY A 100 18.51 -10.58 1.77
CA GLY A 100 17.21 -10.09 1.28
C GLY A 100 16.42 -9.37 2.36
N LEU A 101 16.43 -9.89 3.59
CA LEU A 101 15.81 -9.23 4.74
C LEU A 101 16.46 -7.89 5.06
N ALA A 102 17.79 -7.85 5.14
CA ALA A 102 18.54 -6.63 5.41
C ALA A 102 18.26 -5.56 4.33
N GLN A 103 18.21 -5.96 3.06
CA GLN A 103 17.85 -5.07 1.96
C GLN A 103 16.42 -4.53 2.12
N TYR A 104 15.44 -5.39 2.40
CA TYR A 104 14.05 -4.98 2.59
C TYR A 104 13.90 -3.98 3.75
N ALA A 105 14.55 -4.25 4.89
CA ALA A 105 14.53 -3.34 6.02
C ALA A 105 15.19 -1.99 5.70
N ALA A 106 16.26 -1.99 4.90
CA ALA A 106 16.94 -0.78 4.45
C ALA A 106 16.06 0.05 3.48
N ASP A 107 15.38 -0.60 2.53
CA ASP A 107 14.53 0.06 1.54
C ASP A 107 13.32 0.75 2.18
N TRP A 108 12.68 0.09 3.16
CA TRP A 108 11.45 0.60 3.79
C TRP A 108 11.70 1.42 5.05
N GLY A 109 12.85 1.26 5.71
CA GLY A 109 13.25 1.96 6.94
C GLY A 109 12.47 1.57 8.19
N ARG A 110 11.16 1.33 8.11
CA ARG A 110 10.29 0.82 9.17
C ARG A 110 9.46 -0.34 8.64
N VAL A 111 9.50 -1.47 9.34
CA VAL A 111 8.79 -2.70 8.97
C VAL A 111 8.18 -3.35 10.21
N THR A 112 7.05 -4.01 10.04
CA THR A 112 6.38 -4.79 11.09
C THR A 112 6.86 -6.23 11.11
N ALA A 113 6.73 -6.89 12.27
CA ALA A 113 6.97 -8.33 12.36
C ALA A 113 6.05 -9.13 11.40
N HIS A 114 4.81 -8.69 11.21
CA HIS A 114 3.89 -9.36 10.29
C HIS A 114 4.36 -9.30 8.84
N GLU A 115 4.87 -8.15 8.38
CA GLU A 115 5.43 -8.01 7.04
C GLU A 115 6.65 -8.89 6.84
N LEU A 116 7.55 -8.97 7.83
CA LEU A 116 8.71 -9.85 7.76
C LEU A 116 8.31 -11.33 7.74
N ALA A 117 7.31 -11.72 8.53
CA ALA A 117 6.77 -13.07 8.54
C ALA A 117 6.18 -13.45 7.18
N ALA A 118 5.37 -12.56 6.61
CA ALA A 118 4.71 -12.77 5.33
C ALA A 118 5.70 -12.87 4.16
N ASN A 119 6.78 -12.08 4.16
CA ASN A 119 7.75 -12.05 3.06
C ASN A 119 8.88 -13.08 3.18
N PHE A 120 9.30 -13.45 4.39
CA PHE A 120 10.49 -14.28 4.63
C PHE A 120 10.21 -15.59 5.38
N GLY A 121 8.96 -15.91 5.69
CA GLY A 121 8.60 -17.15 6.39
C GLY A 121 9.11 -17.21 7.83
N ILE A 122 9.34 -16.05 8.46
CA ILE A 122 9.86 -15.96 9.82
C ILE A 122 8.70 -16.12 10.81
N ALA A 123 8.80 -17.11 11.69
CA ALA A 123 7.89 -17.24 12.81
C ALA A 123 8.31 -16.30 13.94
N PHE A 124 7.47 -15.33 14.27
CA PHE A 124 7.64 -14.56 15.51
C PHE A 124 6.94 -15.29 16.64
N GLY A 125 7.66 -15.53 17.74
CA GLY A 125 7.05 -16.04 18.97
C GLY A 125 5.97 -15.07 19.45
N ARG A 126 4.89 -15.59 20.02
CA ARG A 126 3.89 -14.78 20.72
C ARG A 126 4.61 -14.04 21.85
N VAL A 127 4.61 -12.70 21.83
CA VAL A 127 4.97 -11.95 23.04
C VAL A 127 3.83 -12.21 24.05
N PRO A 128 4.10 -12.76 25.24
CA PRO A 128 3.06 -12.95 26.23
C PRO A 128 2.62 -11.58 26.76
N GLY A 129 1.36 -11.21 26.50
CA GLY A 129 0.70 -10.07 27.13
C GLY A 129 0.49 -8.86 26.21
N ASP A 130 -0.54 -8.95 25.36
CA ASP A 130 -1.41 -7.83 24.94
C ASP A 130 -2.85 -8.20 25.32
#